data_AF-A0A927F9T3-F1
#
_entry.id   AF-A0A927F9T3-F1
#
_cell.length_a   1.000
_cell.length_b   1.000
_cell.length_c   1.000
_cell.angle_alpha   90.00
_cell.angle_beta   90.00
_cell.angle_gamma   90.00
#
_symmetry.space_group_name_H-M   'P 1'
#
loop_
_entity.id
_entity.type
_entity.pdbx_description
1 polymer ?
#
loop_
_entity_poly.entity_id
_entity_poly.type
_entity_poly.pdbx_seq_one_letter_code
_entity_poly.pdbx_strand_id
1 'polypeptide(L)'
;MQRKKSMGTTFVSIDSENGFWMKDGILELWLRFLSLHLEDPSNEEEERIINPIRNQWLLASRGYFSGCVPLSLKEDVSTEEGRRLVLEAIHSALDALKKAPKELNKDVLNLLGISGEFVRDFETSRLIEVGDSFIALIEGRIKTKVNDTSFMPGCKNERK
;
A
#
# COMPACT_ATOMS: atom_id res chain seq x y z
N MET A 1 28.03 -12.01 13.16
CA MET A 1 26.72 -12.64 13.43
C MET A 1 25.65 -11.84 12.68
N GLN A 2 25.33 -12.23 11.45
CA GLN A 2 24.30 -11.55 10.66
C GLN A 2 22.92 -11.89 11.24
N ARG A 3 22.25 -10.92 11.87
CA ARG A 3 20.82 -11.04 12.17
C ARG A 3 20.09 -11.15 10.83
N LYS A 4 19.43 -12.29 10.59
CA LYS A 4 18.36 -12.37 9.60
C LYS A 4 17.38 -11.24 9.94
N LYS A 5 17.35 -10.18 9.13
CA LYS A 5 16.34 -9.13 9.23
C LYS A 5 15.01 -9.82 8.92
N SER A 6 14.24 -10.17 9.95
CA SER A 6 12.85 -10.57 9.78
C SER A 6 12.16 -9.39 9.10
N MET A 7 11.75 -9.53 7.84
CA MET A 7 10.85 -8.54 7.22
C MET A 7 9.56 -8.54 8.03
N GLY A 8 9.18 -7.38 8.56
CA GLY A 8 7.94 -7.24 9.31
C GLY A 8 6.72 -7.46 8.42
N THR A 9 5.60 -7.74 9.08
CA THR A 9 4.31 -7.89 8.41
C THR A 9 3.26 -7.08 9.14
N THR A 10 2.39 -6.45 8.37
CA THR A 10 1.30 -5.60 8.86
C THR A 10 -0.04 -6.19 8.46
N PHE A 11 -0.99 -6.22 9.40
CA PHE A 11 -2.37 -6.60 9.12
C PHE A 11 -3.17 -5.36 8.69
N VAL A 12 -3.59 -5.33 7.43
CA VAL A 12 -4.37 -4.23 6.84
C VAL A 12 -5.86 -4.53 7.03
N SER A 13 -6.61 -3.63 7.67
CA SER A 13 -8.04 -3.84 7.97
C SER A 13 -8.83 -2.53 7.98
N ILE A 14 -10.16 -2.62 7.83
CA ILE A 14 -11.10 -1.49 7.96
C ILE A 14 -12.05 -1.62 9.17
N ASP A 15 -12.20 -2.81 9.73
CA ASP A 15 -13.15 -3.09 10.82
C ASP A 15 -12.54 -3.93 11.95
N SER A 16 -11.20 -4.00 12.03
CA SER A 16 -10.39 -4.80 12.97
C SER A 16 -10.57 -6.33 12.92
N GLU A 17 -11.62 -6.82 12.24
CA GLU A 17 -11.90 -8.25 12.12
C GLU A 17 -11.44 -8.80 10.77
N ASN A 18 -11.74 -8.07 9.69
CA ASN A 18 -11.50 -8.49 8.33
C ASN A 18 -10.35 -7.70 7.72
N GLY A 19 -9.44 -8.41 7.09
CA GLY A 19 -8.21 -7.83 6.59
C GLY A 19 -7.27 -8.87 6.02
N PHE A 20 -6.07 -8.44 5.65
CA PHE A 20 -5.04 -9.35 5.13
C PHE A 20 -3.66 -8.94 5.61
N TRP A 21 -2.75 -9.91 5.68
CA TRP A 21 -1.36 -9.63 6.03
C TRP A 21 -0.58 -9.17 4.81
N MET A 22 0.30 -8.19 5.00
CA MET A 22 1.24 -7.75 3.99
C MET A 22 2.64 -7.71 4.56
N LYS A 23 3.64 -7.88 3.69
CA LYS A 23 5.03 -7.53 4.04
C LYS A 23 5.17 -6.02 4.08
N ASP A 24 5.83 -5.53 5.11
CA ASP A 24 5.97 -4.09 5.34
C ASP A 24 6.58 -3.38 4.13
N GLY A 25 7.66 -3.90 3.54
CA GLY A 25 8.28 -3.26 2.37
C GLY A 25 7.38 -3.18 1.13
N ILE A 26 6.44 -4.10 0.95
CA ILE A 26 5.46 -4.03 -0.15
C ILE A 26 4.40 -2.99 0.18
N LEU A 27 3.92 -2.98 1.43
CA LEU A 27 2.94 -2.00 1.88
C LEU A 27 3.52 -0.58 1.83
N GLU A 28 4.77 -0.38 2.25
CA GLU A 28 5.47 0.91 2.17
C GLU A 28 5.61 1.39 0.73
N LEU A 29 6.03 0.51 -0.19
CA LEU A 29 6.09 0.84 -1.62
C LEU A 29 4.71 1.18 -2.18
N TRP A 30 3.68 0.41 -1.82
CA TRP A 30 2.31 0.66 -2.24
C TRP A 30 1.79 2.01 -1.76
N LEU A 31 1.98 2.35 -0.48
CA LEU A 31 1.58 3.64 0.09
C LEU A 31 2.34 4.80 -0.55
N ARG A 32 3.62 4.61 -0.93
CA ARG A 32 4.35 5.60 -1.72
C ARG A 32 3.67 5.85 -3.05
N PHE A 33 3.31 4.80 -3.78
CA PHE A 33 2.60 4.94 -5.06
C PHE A 33 1.25 5.62 -4.87
N LEU A 34 0.44 5.18 -3.92
CA LEU A 34 -0.86 5.78 -3.66
C LEU A 34 -0.77 7.28 -3.34
N SER A 35 0.26 7.70 -2.59
CA SER A 35 0.45 9.13 -2.29
C SER A 35 0.69 10.00 -3.54
N LEU A 36 1.25 9.42 -4.62
CA LEU A 36 1.46 10.08 -5.91
C LEU A 36 0.19 10.12 -6.78
N HIS A 37 -0.78 9.26 -6.47
CA HIS A 37 -2.05 9.13 -7.21
C HIS A 37 -3.24 9.78 -6.52
N LEU A 38 -3.05 10.34 -5.32
CA LEU A 38 -4.01 11.29 -4.76
C LEU A 38 -3.91 12.60 -5.54
N GLU A 39 -4.98 12.96 -6.24
CA GLU A 39 -5.06 14.22 -6.99
C GLU A 39 -4.95 15.43 -6.07
N ASP A 40 -4.51 16.56 -6.64
CA ASP A 40 -4.52 17.82 -5.91
C ASP A 40 -5.98 18.22 -5.61
N PRO A 41 -6.27 18.69 -4.38
CA PRO A 41 -7.62 19.06 -4.00
C PRO A 41 -8.13 20.20 -4.88
N SER A 42 -9.35 20.05 -5.38
CA SER A 42 -10.01 21.08 -6.20
C SER A 42 -10.66 22.19 -5.36
N ASN A 43 -10.85 21.93 -4.06
CA ASN A 43 -11.52 22.82 -3.11
C ASN A 43 -11.05 22.59 -1.66
N GLU A 44 -11.43 23.48 -0.74
CA GLU A 44 -11.01 23.45 0.67
C GLU A 44 -11.56 22.23 1.45
N GLU A 45 -12.65 21.61 1.01
CA GLU A 45 -13.19 20.41 1.64
C GLU A 45 -12.36 19.18 1.29
N GLU A 46 -12.07 18.97 0.00
CA GLU A 46 -11.14 17.93 -0.45
C GLU A 46 -9.76 18.12 0.17
N GLU A 47 -9.25 19.35 0.28
CA GLU A 47 -7.96 19.63 0.88
C GLU A 47 -7.88 19.12 2.34
N ARG A 48 -8.95 19.32 3.11
CA ARG A 48 -9.05 18.87 4.50
C ARG A 48 -9.08 17.35 4.65
N ILE A 49 -9.41 16.62 3.58
CA ILE A 49 -9.44 15.15 3.56
C ILE A 49 -8.15 14.58 2.97
N ILE A 50 -7.73 15.07 1.80
CA ILE A 50 -6.58 14.56 1.04
C ILE A 50 -5.28 14.80 1.79
N ASN A 51 -5.07 15.99 2.37
CA ASN A 51 -3.79 16.32 2.99
C ASN A 51 -3.44 15.40 4.17
N PRO A 52 -4.35 15.13 5.13
CA PRO A 52 -4.11 14.15 6.19
C PRO A 52 -3.76 12.75 5.64
N ILE A 53 -4.53 12.24 4.69
CA ILE A 53 -4.33 10.91 4.09
C ILE A 53 -2.97 10.84 3.40
N ARG A 54 -2.67 11.80 2.51
CA ARG A 54 -1.40 11.89 1.78
C ARG A 54 -0.21 11.95 2.74
N ASN A 55 -0.28 12.81 3.76
CA ASN A 55 0.79 12.95 4.74
C ASN A 55 1.01 11.65 5.55
N GLN A 56 -0.08 10.98 5.93
CA GLN A 56 -0.05 9.71 6.64
C GLN A 56 0.62 8.63 5.79
N TRP A 57 0.22 8.47 4.52
CA TRP A 57 0.81 7.48 3.60
C TRP A 57 2.27 7.78 3.27
N LEU A 58 2.62 9.06 3.05
CA LEU A 58 4.00 9.49 2.85
C LEU A 58 4.86 9.15 4.07
N LEU A 59 4.36 9.41 5.28
CA LEU A 59 5.05 9.06 6.52
C LEU A 59 5.23 7.55 6.64
N ALA A 60 4.16 6.78 6.46
CA ALA A 60 4.13 5.32 6.54
C ALA A 60 5.10 4.65 5.56
N SER A 61 5.24 5.21 4.36
CA SER A 61 6.12 4.67 3.30
C SER A 61 7.62 4.92 3.51
N ARG A 62 8.06 5.56 4.59
CA ARG A 62 9.48 5.95 4.76
C ARG A 62 10.42 4.80 5.10
N GLY A 63 9.96 3.61 5.51
CA GLY A 63 10.84 2.46 5.78
C GLY A 63 11.58 2.48 7.12
N TYR A 64 10.96 3.03 8.17
CA TYR A 64 11.54 3.13 9.53
C TYR A 64 10.69 2.49 10.63
N PHE A 65 9.56 1.87 10.29
CA PHE A 65 8.67 1.30 11.30
C PHE A 65 9.11 -0.11 11.66
N SER A 66 9.55 -0.28 12.91
CA SER A 66 9.93 -1.58 13.46
C SER A 66 8.69 -2.27 14.02
N GLY A 67 8.04 -3.11 13.21
CA GLY A 67 7.02 -4.07 13.66
C GLY A 67 5.64 -3.94 13.02
N CYS A 68 5.24 -2.74 12.56
CA CYS A 68 3.98 -2.50 11.85
C CYS A 68 4.03 -1.16 11.10
N VAL A 69 3.59 -1.12 9.85
CA VAL A 69 3.42 0.10 9.07
C VAL A 69 2.16 0.82 9.57
N PRO A 70 2.26 2.08 10.03
CA PRO A 70 1.08 2.82 10.47
C PRO A 70 0.20 3.11 9.24
N LEU A 71 -1.01 2.57 9.22
CA LEU A 71 -1.99 2.80 8.18
C LEU A 71 -3.36 2.98 8.83
N SER A 72 -3.99 4.12 8.58
CA SER A 72 -5.29 4.49 9.13
C SER A 72 -6.41 4.29 8.11
N LEU A 73 -6.38 3.17 7.37
CA LEU A 73 -7.30 2.93 6.26
C LEU A 73 -8.77 3.00 6.69
N LYS A 74 -9.09 2.53 7.91
CA LYS A 74 -10.44 2.64 8.48
C LYS A 74 -10.91 4.08 8.56
N GLU A 75 -10.05 4.95 9.08
CA GLU A 75 -10.34 6.37 9.23
C GLU A 75 -10.43 7.05 7.84
N ASP A 76 -9.48 6.73 6.94
CA ASP A 76 -9.40 7.28 5.59
C ASP A 76 -10.67 7.01 4.75
N VAL A 77 -11.33 5.86 4.95
CA VAL A 77 -12.55 5.47 4.20
C VAL A 77 -13.84 5.57 5.03
N SER A 78 -13.78 6.24 6.19
CA SER A 78 -14.92 6.33 7.11
C SER A 78 -16.04 7.25 6.64
N THR A 79 -15.73 8.20 5.76
CA THR A 79 -16.70 9.08 5.08
C THR A 79 -16.88 8.64 3.63
N GLU A 80 -18.04 8.95 3.04
CA GLU A 80 -18.30 8.65 1.62
C GLU A 80 -17.24 9.31 0.72
N GLU A 81 -16.89 10.55 1.05
CA GLU A 81 -15.91 11.34 0.28
C GLU A 81 -14.48 10.82 0.43
N GLY A 82 -14.04 10.49 1.66
CA GLY A 82 -12.73 9.88 1.88
C GLY A 82 -12.61 8.52 1.17
N ARG A 83 -13.67 7.70 1.26
CA ARG A 83 -13.76 6.44 0.53
C ARG A 83 -13.66 6.63 -0.99
N ARG A 84 -14.36 7.62 -1.56
CA ARG A 84 -14.30 7.96 -2.99
C ARG A 84 -12.88 8.32 -3.41
N LEU A 85 -12.25 9.26 -2.71
CA LEU A 85 -10.90 9.75 -3.01
C LEU A 85 -9.84 8.64 -2.92
N VAL A 86 -9.92 7.78 -1.89
CA VAL A 86 -9.01 6.64 -1.75
C VAL A 86 -9.19 5.64 -2.90
N LEU A 87 -10.44 5.31 -3.27
CA LEU A 87 -10.70 4.40 -4.39
C LEU A 87 -10.22 4.99 -5.72
N GLU A 88 -10.41 6.28 -5.96
CA GLU A 88 -9.89 6.96 -7.15
C GLU A 88 -8.37 6.90 -7.23
N ALA A 89 -7.66 7.14 -6.13
CA ALA A 89 -6.20 7.00 -6.07
C ALA A 89 -5.75 5.55 -6.35
N ILE A 90 -6.45 4.55 -5.81
CA ILE A 90 -6.15 3.13 -6.08
C ILE A 90 -6.39 2.81 -7.57
N HIS A 91 -7.51 3.24 -8.14
CA HIS A 91 -7.81 3.01 -9.56
C HIS A 91 -6.79 3.70 -10.48
N SER A 92 -6.45 4.94 -10.19
CA SER A 92 -5.41 5.70 -10.91
C SER A 92 -4.05 4.98 -10.86
N ALA A 93 -3.65 4.49 -9.68
CA ALA A 93 -2.42 3.72 -9.52
C ALA A 93 -2.45 2.40 -10.29
N LEU A 94 -3.56 1.65 -10.23
CA LEU A 94 -3.73 0.41 -10.97
C LEU A 94 -3.68 0.61 -12.47
N ASP A 95 -4.29 1.68 -12.98
CA ASP A 95 -4.27 1.99 -14.41
C ASP A 95 -2.88 2.36 -14.90
N ALA A 96 -2.11 3.08 -14.09
CA ALA A 96 -0.70 3.34 -14.37
C ALA A 96 0.13 2.06 -14.35
N LEU A 97 -0.03 1.21 -13.33
CA LEU A 97 0.68 -0.06 -13.20
C LEU A 97 0.36 -1.04 -14.33
N LYS A 98 -0.89 -1.13 -14.79
CA LYS A 98 -1.29 -1.98 -15.93
C LYS A 98 -0.65 -1.55 -17.25
N LYS A 99 -0.28 -0.27 -17.37
CA LYS A 99 0.43 0.28 -18.54
C LYS A 99 1.96 0.27 -18.37
N ALA A 100 2.44 0.04 -17.15
CA ALA A 100 3.86 -0.01 -16.85
C ALA A 100 4.51 -1.30 -17.44
N PRO A 101 5.85 -1.33 -17.55
CA PRO A 101 6.57 -2.56 -17.88
C PRO A 101 6.27 -3.69 -16.88
N LYS A 102 6.57 -4.93 -17.27
CA LYS A 102 6.37 -6.11 -16.40
C LYS A 102 7.15 -6.04 -15.08
N GLU A 103 8.30 -5.36 -15.11
CA GLU A 103 9.16 -5.13 -13.96
C GLU A 103 9.48 -3.63 -13.86
N LEU A 104 9.36 -3.11 -12.64
CA LEU A 104 9.73 -1.74 -12.29
C LEU A 104 11.23 -1.70 -12.01
N ASN A 105 11.93 -0.82 -12.71
CA ASN A 105 13.37 -0.68 -12.59
C ASN A 105 13.77 -0.25 -11.17
N LYS A 106 14.70 -0.97 -10.57
CA LYS A 106 15.17 -0.74 -9.20
C LYS A 106 15.79 0.64 -8.99
N ASP A 107 16.51 1.17 -9.98
CA ASP A 107 17.21 2.44 -9.85
C ASP A 107 16.19 3.58 -9.79
N VAL A 108 15.12 3.50 -10.59
CA VAL A 108 13.96 4.40 -10.49
C VAL A 108 13.27 4.29 -9.14
N LEU A 109 13.03 3.06 -8.64
CA LEU A 109 12.41 2.86 -7.32
C LEU A 109 13.25 3.45 -6.19
N ASN A 110 14.57 3.36 -6.27
CA ASN A 110 15.49 3.96 -5.29
C ASN A 110 15.45 5.50 -5.27
N LEU A 111 14.90 6.16 -6.31
CA LEU A 111 14.69 7.61 -6.33
C LEU A 111 13.45 8.06 -5.54
N LEU A 112 12.58 7.13 -5.11
CA LEU A 112 11.32 7.45 -4.44
C LEU A 112 11.47 7.85 -2.96
N GLY A 113 12.70 7.87 -2.43
CA GLY A 113 12.98 8.29 -1.05
C GLY A 113 12.43 7.36 0.03
N ILE A 114 12.26 6.08 -0.29
CA ILE A 114 11.91 5.00 0.65
C ILE A 114 13.22 4.52 1.30
N SER A 115 13.22 4.25 2.61
CA SER A 115 14.38 3.65 3.29
C SER A 115 14.58 2.19 2.89
N GLY A 116 15.83 1.78 2.76
CA GLY A 116 16.22 0.52 2.14
C GLY A 116 16.66 0.72 0.70
N GLU A 117 17.15 -0.36 0.09
CA GLU A 117 17.65 -0.34 -1.28
C GLU A 117 17.02 -1.48 -2.06
N PHE A 118 16.41 -1.15 -3.21
CA PHE A 118 16.01 -2.13 -4.19
C PHE A 118 17.25 -2.61 -4.93
N VAL A 119 17.64 -3.85 -4.67
CA VAL A 119 18.81 -4.49 -5.31
C VAL A 119 18.48 -5.16 -6.65
N ARG A 120 17.19 -5.37 -6.91
CA ARG A 120 16.61 -6.00 -8.10
C ARG A 120 15.33 -5.29 -8.51
N ASP A 121 14.98 -5.42 -9.78
CA ASP A 121 13.73 -4.90 -10.31
C ASP A 121 12.53 -5.57 -9.62
N PHE A 122 11.40 -4.88 -9.59
CA PHE A 122 10.20 -5.29 -8.85
C PHE A 122 9.07 -5.65 -9.81
N GLU A 123 8.55 -6.88 -9.72
CA GLU A 123 7.44 -7.33 -10.57
C GLU A 123 6.18 -6.46 -10.37
N THR A 124 5.73 -5.79 -11.43
CA THR A 124 4.58 -4.89 -11.42
C THR A 124 3.29 -5.61 -11.02
N SER A 125 3.13 -6.87 -11.42
CA SER A 125 1.96 -7.72 -11.08
C SER A 125 1.73 -7.84 -9.57
N ARG A 126 2.79 -7.76 -8.76
CA ARG A 126 2.69 -7.83 -7.30
C ARG A 126 1.98 -6.60 -6.72
N LEU A 127 2.21 -5.40 -7.28
CA LEU A 127 1.48 -4.19 -6.86
C LEU A 127 0.05 -4.18 -7.38
N ILE A 128 -0.20 -4.76 -8.56
CA ILE A 128 -1.56 -4.92 -9.08
C ILE A 128 -2.39 -5.80 -8.14
N GLU A 129 -1.85 -6.96 -7.70
CA GLU A 129 -2.51 -7.84 -6.73
C GLU A 129 -2.82 -7.10 -5.40
N VAL A 130 -1.92 -6.22 -4.96
CA VAL A 130 -2.14 -5.38 -3.77
C VAL A 130 -3.30 -4.42 -3.98
N GLY A 131 -3.33 -3.66 -5.08
CA GLY A 131 -4.41 -2.72 -5.34
C GLY A 131 -5.78 -3.39 -5.46
N ASP A 132 -5.86 -4.53 -6.15
CA ASP A 132 -7.10 -5.32 -6.23
C ASP A 132 -7.56 -5.80 -4.84
N SER A 133 -6.61 -6.13 -3.95
CA SER A 133 -6.90 -6.56 -2.57
C SER A 133 -7.40 -5.40 -1.70
N PHE A 134 -6.83 -4.20 -1.87
CA PHE A 134 -7.33 -2.99 -1.19
C PHE A 134 -8.76 -2.66 -1.60
N ILE A 135 -9.08 -2.71 -2.90
CA ILE A 135 -10.46 -2.52 -3.40
C ILE A 135 -11.39 -3.56 -2.78
N ALA A 136 -11.00 -4.85 -2.84
CA ALA A 136 -11.79 -5.93 -2.27
C ALA A 136 -12.02 -5.74 -0.76
N LEU A 137 -11.05 -5.20 -0.02
CA LEU A 137 -11.19 -4.90 1.40
C LEU A 137 -12.17 -3.76 1.64
N ILE A 138 -12.01 -2.63 0.93
CA ILE A 138 -12.89 -1.44 1.06
C ILE A 138 -14.34 -1.80 0.70
N GLU A 139 -14.55 -2.69 -0.27
CA GLU A 139 -15.86 -3.21 -0.68
C GLU A 139 -16.39 -4.34 0.21
N GLY A 140 -15.66 -4.74 1.26
CA GLY A 140 -16.10 -5.78 2.20
C GLY A 140 -16.10 -7.20 1.61
N ARG A 141 -15.38 -7.44 0.51
CA ARG A 141 -15.21 -8.75 -0.13
C ARG A 141 -14.15 -9.61 0.55
N ILE A 142 -13.19 -9.01 1.27
CA ILE A 142 -12.22 -9.74 2.08
C ILE A 142 -12.87 -10.23 3.38
N LYS A 143 -12.64 -11.51 3.71
CA LYS A 143 -13.18 -12.19 4.92
C LYS A 143 -12.09 -12.86 5.77
N THR A 144 -10.84 -12.75 5.36
CA THR A 144 -9.69 -13.27 6.11
C THR A 144 -9.51 -12.46 7.40
N LYS A 145 -9.00 -13.13 8.44
CA LYS A 145 -8.87 -12.57 9.79
C LYS A 145 -7.40 -12.44 10.20
N VAL A 146 -7.14 -11.76 11.31
CA VAL A 146 -5.78 -11.54 11.83
C VAL A 146 -5.00 -12.84 12.11
N ASN A 147 -5.67 -13.96 12.39
CA ASN A 147 -5.01 -15.26 12.59
C ASN A 147 -4.79 -16.04 11.28
N ASP A 148 -5.22 -15.53 10.13
CA ASP A 148 -5.09 -16.16 8.83
C ASP A 148 -3.97 -15.50 8.00
N THR A 149 -2.84 -16.19 7.90
CA THR A 149 -1.67 -15.76 7.11
C THR A 149 -1.63 -16.38 5.71
N SER A 150 -2.67 -17.13 5.31
CA SER A 150 -2.71 -17.80 4.00
C SER A 150 -2.81 -16.84 2.83
N PHE A 151 -3.29 -15.62 3.07
CA PHE A 151 -3.45 -14.58 2.07
C PHE A 151 -2.52 -13.39 2.35
N MET A 152 -1.49 -13.26 1.50
CA MET A 152 -0.54 -12.14 1.52
C MET A 152 -0.34 -11.60 0.10
N PRO A 153 -1.10 -10.58 -0.33
CA PRO A 153 -1.03 -10.06 -1.68
C PRO A 153 0.36 -9.52 -2.00
N GLY A 154 0.80 -9.73 -3.24
CA GLY A 154 2.13 -9.34 -3.70
C GLY A 154 3.26 -10.20 -3.13
N CYS A 155 3.02 -11.30 -2.41
CA CYS A 155 4.09 -12.11 -1.81
C CYS A 155 4.37 -13.44 -2.53
N LYS A 156 3.64 -13.78 -3.60
CA LYS A 156 3.62 -15.14 -4.18
C LYS A 156 4.93 -15.62 -4.85
N ASN A 157 5.93 -14.75 -5.08
CA ASN A 157 7.11 -15.08 -5.90
C ASN A 157 8.48 -15.06 -5.19
N GLU A 158 8.57 -15.24 -3.87
CA GLU A 158 9.89 -15.36 -3.21
C GLU A 158 10.62 -16.69 -3.43
N ARG A 159 10.07 -17.61 -4.23
CA ARG A 159 10.77 -18.81 -4.65
C ARG A 159 11.37 -18.60 -6.04
N LYS A 160 12.64 -18.20 -6.07
CA LYS A 160 13.64 -18.62 -7.07
C LYS A 160 15.04 -18.35 -6.51
#